data_AF-A0A966DZY1-F1
#
_entry.id   AF-A0A966DZY1-F1
#
_cell.length_a   1.000
_cell.length_b   1.000
_cell.length_c   1.000
_cell.angle_alpha   90.00
_cell.angle_beta   90.00
_cell.angle_gamma   90.00
#
_symmetry.space_group_name_H-M   'P 1'
#
loop_
_entity.id
_entity.type
_entity.pdbx_description
1 polymer ?
#
loop_
_entity_poly.entity_id
_entity_poly.type
_entity_poly.pdbx_seq_one_letter_code
_entity_poly.pdbx_strand_id
1 'polypeptide(L)'
;MRRFLESLTIFIAVVAAAKFASMMTVSEQFMSPVWLPAAVCLTALIWLGNRALPAIALSTGFLGWVVARDNGGLALGSMAASLVIVGTAAGATLQAVAGRYLIRRFVSREAEVETAYQFFRLLLIAPAAGLVSPIIG
;
A
#
# COMPACT_ATOMS: atom_id res chain seq x y z
N MET A 1 -3.56 -24.28 -5.14
CA MET A 1 -2.72 -23.64 -6.18
C MET A 1 -3.13 -22.21 -6.51
N ARG A 2 -4.32 -21.94 -7.06
CA ARG A 2 -4.73 -20.60 -7.55
C ARG A 2 -4.60 -19.46 -6.53
N ARG A 3 -5.02 -19.66 -5.28
CA ARG A 3 -4.91 -18.65 -4.22
C ARG A 3 -3.46 -18.30 -3.84
N PHE A 4 -2.58 -19.29 -3.87
CA PHE A 4 -1.16 -19.08 -3.60
C PHE A 4 -0.52 -18.24 -4.70
N LEU A 5 -0.83 -18.53 -5.97
CA LEU A 5 -0.39 -17.74 -7.11
C LEU A 5 -0.91 -16.29 -7.03
N GLU A 6 -2.18 -16.08 -6.68
CA GLU A 6 -2.74 -14.73 -6.46
C GLU A 6 -1.93 -13.95 -5.41
N SER A 7 -1.68 -14.55 -4.23
CA SER A 7 -0.89 -13.92 -3.16
C SER A 7 0.56 -13.64 -3.58
N LEU A 8 1.18 -14.59 -4.30
CA LEU A 8 2.55 -14.45 -4.80
C LEU A 8 2.64 -13.30 -5.82
N THR A 9 1.68 -13.20 -6.73
CA THR A 9 1.61 -12.10 -7.70
C THR A 9 1.47 -10.75 -7.01
N ILE A 10 0.61 -10.63 -6.00
CA ILE A 10 0.48 -9.39 -5.21
C ILE A 10 1.82 -9.04 -4.57
N PHE A 11 2.48 -10.02 -3.93
CA PHE A 11 3.75 -9.81 -3.25
C PHE A 11 4.83 -9.30 -4.22
N ILE A 12 5.01 -9.99 -5.36
CA ILE A 12 5.99 -9.59 -6.39
C ILE A 12 5.65 -8.21 -6.94
N ALA A 13 4.37 -7.93 -7.23
CA ALA A 13 3.95 -6.64 -7.76
C ALA A 13 4.22 -5.49 -6.77
N VAL A 14 3.97 -5.69 -5.48
CA VAL A 14 4.25 -4.69 -4.43
C VAL A 14 5.75 -4.43 -4.32
N VAL A 15 6.58 -5.46 -4.30
CA VAL A 15 8.05 -5.31 -4.22
C VAL A 15 8.61 -4.65 -5.47
N ALA A 16 8.15 -5.05 -6.66
CA ALA A 16 8.54 -4.44 -7.92
C ALA A 16 8.13 -2.96 -7.96
N ALA A 17 6.90 -2.63 -7.56
CA ALA A 17 6.40 -1.27 -7.49
C ALA A 17 7.22 -0.40 -6.52
N ALA A 18 7.62 -0.95 -5.37
CA ALA A 18 8.46 -0.25 -4.41
C ALA A 18 9.85 0.05 -4.98
N LYS A 19 10.45 -0.93 -5.69
CA LYS A 19 11.75 -0.75 -6.36
C LYS A 19 11.67 0.26 -7.50
N PHE A 20 10.61 0.23 -8.31
CA PHE A 20 10.42 1.24 -9.35
C PHE A 20 10.22 2.63 -8.74
N ALA A 21 9.44 2.74 -7.67
CA ALA A 21 9.25 3.99 -6.94
C ALA A 21 10.58 4.55 -6.41
N SER A 22 11.44 3.70 -5.83
CA SER A 22 12.75 4.12 -5.33
C SER A 22 13.72 4.52 -6.45
N MET A 23 13.58 3.96 -7.66
CA MET A 23 14.38 4.40 -8.82
C MET A 23 13.94 5.78 -9.35
N MET A 24 12.70 6.18 -9.08
CA MET A 24 12.15 7.48 -9.48
C MET A 24 12.38 8.59 -8.45
N THR A 25 12.84 8.26 -7.23
CA THR A 25 13.10 9.26 -6.20
C THR A 25 14.43 9.97 -6.46
N VAL A 26 14.39 11.30 -6.58
CA VAL A 26 15.55 12.17 -6.84
C VAL A 26 16.41 12.39 -5.58
N SER A 27 15.83 12.22 -4.38
CA SER A 27 16.58 12.21 -3.11
C SER A 27 16.02 11.17 -2.14
N GLU A 28 16.88 10.58 -1.32
CA GLU A 28 16.51 9.62 -0.27
C GLU A 28 15.66 10.26 0.85
N GLN A 29 15.64 11.59 0.95
CA GLN A 29 14.98 12.33 2.03
C GLN A 29 13.52 12.70 1.72
N PHE A 30 13.14 12.84 0.45
CA PHE A 30 11.74 13.13 0.04
C PHE A 30 10.97 11.84 -0.30
N MET A 31 11.27 10.78 0.45
CA MET A 31 10.64 9.48 0.29
C MET A 31 9.15 9.53 0.68
N SER A 32 8.30 9.66 -0.33
CA SER A 32 7.08 8.87 -0.39
C SER A 32 7.11 7.96 -1.63
N PRO A 33 7.96 6.91 -1.66
CA PRO A 33 7.85 5.85 -2.64
C PRO A 33 6.64 4.96 -2.38
N VAL A 34 5.78 5.33 -1.42
CA VAL A 34 4.61 4.58 -0.96
C VAL A 34 3.48 4.60 -1.99
N TRP A 35 3.45 5.57 -2.92
CA TRP A 35 2.33 5.74 -3.84
C TRP A 35 2.11 4.54 -4.79
N LEU A 36 3.16 3.99 -5.41
CA LEU A 36 3.09 2.87 -6.33
C LEU A 36 2.71 1.54 -5.63
N PRO A 37 3.39 1.13 -4.53
CA PRO A 37 2.97 -0.01 -3.71
C PRO A 37 1.53 0.12 -3.21
N ALA A 38 1.13 1.29 -2.72
CA ALA A 38 -0.24 1.53 -2.24
C ALA A 38 -1.28 1.36 -3.35
N ALA A 39 -0.98 1.82 -4.57
CA ALA A 39 -1.84 1.60 -5.74
C ALA A 39 -2.01 0.12 -6.07
N VAL A 40 -0.95 -0.69 -5.96
CA VAL A 40 -1.01 -2.15 -6.14
C VAL A 40 -1.89 -2.78 -5.06
N CYS A 41 -1.69 -2.43 -3.78
CA CYS A 41 -2.49 -2.96 -2.67
C CYS A 41 -3.97 -2.62 -2.81
N LEU A 42 -4.29 -1.37 -3.17
CA LEU A 42 -5.67 -0.92 -3.38
C LEU A 42 -6.32 -1.68 -4.54
N THR A 43 -5.63 -1.77 -5.69
CA THR A 43 -6.12 -2.51 -6.86
C THR A 43 -6.37 -3.99 -6.54
N ALA A 44 -5.42 -4.63 -5.86
CA ALA A 44 -5.56 -6.01 -5.41
C ALA A 44 -6.79 -6.18 -4.49
N LEU A 45 -7.02 -5.24 -3.58
CA LEU A 45 -8.17 -5.29 -2.67
C LEU A 45 -9.51 -5.00 -3.37
N ILE A 46 -9.53 -4.18 -4.43
CA ILE A 46 -10.72 -3.93 -5.24
C ILE A 46 -11.12 -5.19 -6.01
N TRP A 47 -10.17 -5.83 -6.71
CA TRP A 47 -10.43 -6.99 -7.57
C TRP A 47 -10.58 -8.30 -6.82
N LEU A 48 -9.69 -8.55 -5.85
CA LEU A 48 -9.67 -9.82 -5.13
C LEU A 48 -10.48 -9.74 -3.83
N GLY A 49 -10.75 -8.54 -3.29
CA GLY A 49 -11.48 -8.38 -2.04
C GLY A 49 -10.63 -8.74 -0.81
N ASN A 50 -11.28 -9.09 0.30
CA ASN A 50 -10.62 -9.28 1.59
C ASN A 50 -9.59 -10.43 1.60
N ARG A 51 -9.63 -11.35 0.63
CA ARG A 51 -8.62 -12.40 0.47
C ARG A 51 -7.22 -11.87 0.11
N ALA A 52 -7.10 -10.63 -0.37
CA ALA A 52 -5.80 -10.00 -0.64
C ALA A 52 -5.12 -9.46 0.62
N LEU A 53 -5.85 -9.26 1.73
CA LEU A 53 -5.32 -8.65 2.96
C LEU A 53 -4.06 -9.35 3.50
N PRO A 54 -3.99 -10.70 3.59
CA PRO A 54 -2.80 -11.36 4.10
C PRO A 54 -1.58 -11.13 3.20
N ALA A 55 -1.79 -11.14 1.87
CA ALA A 55 -0.71 -10.91 0.91
C ALA A 55 -0.20 -9.46 0.98
N ILE A 56 -1.12 -8.50 1.10
CA ILE A 56 -0.79 -7.07 1.29
C ILE A 56 0.05 -6.91 2.56
N ALA A 57 -0.45 -7.36 3.72
CA ALA A 57 0.25 -7.22 5.00
C ALA A 57 1.64 -7.88 5.00
N LEU A 58 1.78 -9.07 4.39
CA LEU A 58 3.08 -9.74 4.27
C LEU A 58 4.04 -8.98 3.36
N SER A 59 3.56 -8.48 2.22
CA SER A 59 4.39 -7.75 1.26
C SER A 59 4.85 -6.39 1.79
N THR A 60 3.97 -5.64 2.46
CA THR A 60 4.29 -4.33 3.02
C THR A 60 5.08 -4.44 4.32
N GLY A 61 4.82 -5.47 5.13
CA GLY A 61 5.69 -5.83 6.25
C GLY A 61 7.10 -6.22 5.81
N PHE A 62 7.23 -6.97 4.70
CA PHE A 62 8.54 -7.26 4.11
C PHE A 62 9.26 -5.98 3.68
N LEU A 63 8.57 -5.02 3.05
CA LEU A 63 9.15 -3.72 2.74
C LEU A 63 9.60 -2.96 4.00
N GLY A 64 8.79 -2.96 5.06
CA GLY A 64 9.18 -2.39 6.36
C GLY A 64 10.42 -3.06 6.95
N TRP A 65 10.59 -4.37 6.77
CA TRP A 65 11.78 -5.10 7.19
C TRP A 65 13.02 -4.70 6.38
N VAL A 66 12.90 -4.55 5.05
CA VAL A 66 13.99 -4.07 4.19
C VAL A 66 14.44 -2.68 4.65
N VAL A 67 13.50 -1.76 4.88
CA VAL A 67 13.80 -0.40 5.36
C VAL A 67 14.47 -0.44 6.75
N ALA A 68 13.96 -1.24 7.68
CA ALA A 68 14.55 -1.37 9.01
C ALA A 68 15.97 -1.97 8.98
N ARG A 69 16.23 -2.88 8.02
CA ARG A 69 17.54 -3.47 7.78
C ARG A 69 18.53 -2.45 7.21
N ASP A 70 18.13 -1.73 6.17
CA ASP A 70 19.02 -0.83 5.43
C ASP A 70 19.41 0.40 6.26
N ASN A 71 18.53 0.87 7.14
CA ASN A 71 18.80 1.97 8.09
C ASN A 71 19.61 1.55 9.33
N GLY A 72 20.22 0.34 9.35
CA GLY A 72 21.00 -0.16 10.48
C GLY A 72 20.18 -0.51 11.73
N GLY A 73 18.84 -0.46 11.65
CA GLY A 73 17.91 -0.69 12.77
C GLY A 73 17.93 -2.13 13.30
N LEU A 74 18.43 -3.11 12.54
CA LEU A 74 18.65 -4.47 13.05
C LEU A 74 19.79 -4.55 14.10
N ALA A 75 20.66 -3.54 14.19
CA ALA A 75 21.68 -3.43 15.23
C ALA A 75 21.16 -2.71 16.50
N LEU A 76 20.03 -1.99 16.40
CA LEU A 76 19.42 -1.22 17.49
C LEU A 76 18.15 -1.93 17.96
N GLY A 77 18.27 -2.77 19.00
CA GLY A 77 17.16 -3.27 19.84
C GLY A 77 15.89 -3.70 19.10
N SER A 78 15.70 -5.01 18.94
CA SER A 78 14.61 -5.73 18.24
C SER A 78 13.19 -5.13 18.25
N MET A 79 12.85 -4.29 19.22
CA MET A 79 11.55 -3.61 19.33
C MET A 79 11.32 -2.50 18.29
N ALA A 80 12.33 -1.67 17.99
CA ALA A 80 12.17 -0.57 17.03
C ALA A 80 11.96 -1.09 15.61
N ALA A 81 12.76 -2.08 15.19
CA ALA A 81 12.59 -2.76 13.91
C ALA A 81 11.22 -3.45 13.81
N SER A 82 10.76 -4.11 14.89
CA SER A 82 9.44 -4.74 14.92
C SER A 82 8.30 -3.74 14.75
N LEU A 83 8.40 -2.57 15.38
CA LEU A 83 7.42 -1.49 15.24
C LEU A 83 7.36 -0.95 13.82
N VAL A 84 8.50 -0.78 13.13
CA VAL A 84 8.53 -0.35 11.73
C VAL A 84 7.84 -1.38 10.82
N ILE A 85 8.15 -2.66 11.01
CA ILE A 85 7.56 -3.76 10.21
C ILE A 85 6.05 -3.81 10.40
N VAL A 86 5.59 -3.83 11.66
CA VAL A 86 4.17 -3.93 12.01
C VAL A 86 3.43 -2.65 11.65
N GLY A 87 4.01 -1.47 11.91
CA GLY A 87 3.45 -0.17 11.57
C GLY A 87 3.26 -0.02 10.06
N THR A 88 4.28 -0.35 9.27
CA THR A 88 4.19 -0.34 7.79
C THR A 88 3.11 -1.30 7.29
N ALA A 89 3.07 -2.52 7.83
CA ALA A 89 2.08 -3.51 7.43
C ALA A 89 0.65 -3.06 7.78
N ALA A 90 0.44 -2.57 8.99
CA ALA A 90 -0.85 -2.10 9.49
C ALA A 90 -1.31 -0.84 8.75
N GLY A 91 -0.45 0.17 8.61
CA GLY A 91 -0.73 1.42 7.93
C GLY A 91 -1.10 1.21 6.46
N ALA A 92 -0.30 0.44 5.72
CA ALA A 92 -0.58 0.17 4.31
C ALA A 92 -1.86 -0.67 4.11
N THR A 93 -2.10 -1.64 5.00
CA THR A 93 -3.33 -2.46 4.95
C THR A 93 -4.56 -1.61 5.24
N LEU A 94 -4.50 -0.75 6.27
CA LEU A 94 -5.62 0.12 6.63
C LEU A 94 -5.87 1.17 5.56
N GLN A 95 -4.81 1.74 4.96
CA GLN A 95 -4.93 2.64 3.80
C GLN A 95 -5.64 1.96 2.63
N ALA A 96 -5.27 0.72 2.29
CA ALA A 96 -5.92 0.01 1.19
C ALA A 96 -7.40 -0.27 1.49
N VAL A 97 -7.73 -0.64 2.74
CA VAL A 97 -9.12 -0.86 3.19
C VAL A 97 -9.93 0.43 3.15
N ALA A 98 -9.37 1.53 3.68
CA ALA A 98 -10.00 2.85 3.66
C ALA A 98 -10.21 3.33 2.22
N GLY A 99 -9.20 3.20 1.36
CA GLY A 99 -9.29 3.54 -0.06
C GLY A 99 -10.39 2.76 -0.77
N ARG A 100 -10.49 1.45 -0.53
CA ARG A 100 -11.56 0.62 -1.08
C ARG A 100 -12.93 1.02 -0.54
N TYR A 101 -13.04 1.34 0.75
CA TYR A 101 -14.28 1.81 1.35
C TYR A 101 -14.74 3.13 0.72
N LEU A 102 -13.84 4.10 0.60
CA LEU A 102 -14.10 5.40 -0.01
C LEU A 102 -14.50 5.26 -1.49
N ILE A 103 -13.76 4.46 -2.27
CA ILE A 103 -14.12 4.19 -3.66
C ILE A 103 -15.52 3.58 -3.74
N ARG A 104 -15.83 2.54 -2.96
CA ARG A 104 -17.17 1.93 -2.97
C ARG A 104 -18.27 2.87 -2.49
N ARG A 105 -17.96 3.77 -1.57
CA ARG A 105 -18.92 4.72 -1.00
C ARG A 105 -19.25 5.84 -1.98
N PHE A 106 -18.27 6.29 -2.76
CA PHE A 106 -18.36 7.50 -3.57
C PHE A 106 -18.29 7.28 -5.09
N VAL A 107 -17.87 6.10 -5.54
CA VAL A 107 -17.77 5.70 -6.95
C VAL A 107 -18.59 4.42 -7.09
N SER A 108 -19.67 4.48 -7.89
CA SER A 108 -20.52 3.32 -8.10
C SER A 108 -19.70 2.15 -8.65
N ARG A 109 -20.04 0.93 -8.25
CA ARG A 109 -19.29 -0.30 -8.59
C ARG A 109 -19.20 -0.58 -10.10
N GLU A 110 -20.12 0.02 -10.86
CA GLU A 110 -20.28 -0.08 -12.31
C GLU A 110 -19.92 1.24 -13.03
N ALA A 111 -19.53 2.28 -12.30
CA ALA A 111 -19.14 3.53 -12.95
C ALA A 111 -17.80 3.32 -13.64
N GLU A 112 -17.84 3.04 -14.94
CA GLU A 112 -16.91 3.66 -15.86
C GLU A 112 -16.85 5.15 -15.45
N VAL A 113 -15.64 5.72 -15.35
CA VAL A 113 -15.48 7.14 -15.03
C VAL A 113 -15.91 7.93 -16.26
N GLU A 114 -17.21 7.90 -16.57
CA GLU A 114 -17.80 8.44 -17.79
C GLU A 114 -17.91 9.96 -17.70
N THR A 115 -17.81 10.52 -16.48
CA THR A 115 -17.99 11.95 -16.25
C THR A 115 -16.83 12.55 -15.48
N ALA A 116 -16.36 13.72 -15.93
CA ALA A 116 -15.32 14.50 -15.26
C ALA A 116 -15.65 14.78 -13.77
N TYR A 117 -16.93 14.90 -13.42
CA TYR A 117 -17.38 15.06 -12.03
C TYR A 117 -16.97 13.88 -11.13
N GLN A 118 -17.10 12.64 -11.61
CA GLN A 118 -16.70 11.46 -10.87
C GLN A 118 -15.18 11.41 -10.72
N PHE A 119 -14.44 11.79 -11.76
CA PHE A 119 -12.98 11.91 -11.71
C PHE A 119 -12.51 12.90 -10.64
N PHE A 120 -13.03 14.13 -10.64
CA PHE A 120 -12.66 15.14 -9.64
C PHE A 120 -13.07 14.75 -8.22
N ARG A 121 -14.23 14.09 -8.05
CA ARG A 121 -14.64 13.57 -6.75
C ARG A 121 -13.69 12.48 -6.26
N LEU A 122 -13.21 11.61 -7.14
CA LEU A 122 -12.22 10.58 -6.82
C LEU A 122 -10.86 11.22 -6.49
N LEU A 123 -10.43 12.23 -7.26
CA LEU A 123 -9.23 13.02 -7.02
C LEU A 123 -9.23 13.71 -5.64
N LEU A 124 -10.38 14.20 -5.18
CA LEU A 124 -10.52 14.86 -3.88
C LEU A 124 -10.57 13.88 -2.70
N ILE A 125 -11.06 12.65 -2.92
CA ILE A 125 -11.24 11.65 -1.86
C ILE A 125 -10.02 10.74 -1.71
N ALA A 126 -9.29 10.46 -2.80
CA ALA A 126 -8.09 9.61 -2.78
C ALA A 126 -6.99 10.09 -1.80
N PRO A 127 -6.71 11.40 -1.64
CA PRO A 127 -5.76 11.89 -0.64
C PRO A 127 -6.16 11.52 0.79
N ALA A 128 -7.46 11.48 1.11
CA ALA A 128 -7.94 11.12 2.44
C ALA A 128 -7.60 9.66 2.80
N ALA A 129 -7.61 8.75 1.83
CA ALA A 129 -7.12 7.39 2.03
C ALA A 129 -5.60 7.37 2.27
N GLY A 130 -4.85 8.21 1.55
CA GLY A 130 -3.41 8.34 1.65
C GLY A 130 -2.89 8.83 3.00
N LEU A 131 -3.71 9.56 3.76
CA LEU A 131 -3.37 10.02 5.11
C LEU A 131 -3.36 8.88 6.15
N VAL A 132 -4.01 7.76 5.88
CA VAL A 132 -4.18 6.68 6.85
C VAL A 132 -2.87 5.97 7.18
N SER A 133 -2.01 5.74 6.19
CA SER A 133 -0.73 5.07 6.42
C SER A 133 0.24 5.90 7.26
N PRO A 134 0.56 7.18 6.95
CA PRO A 134 1.51 7.97 7.73
C PRO A 134 1.03 8.31 9.16
N ILE A 135 -0.25 8.08 9.49
CA ILE A 135 -0.76 8.21 10.86
C ILE A 135 -0.42 6.97 11.71
N ILE A 136 -0.24 5.81 11.09
CA ILE A 136 -0.17 4.50 11.77
C ILE A 136 1.20 3.84 11.64
N GLY A 137 1.89 4.03 10.51
CA GLY A 137 3.23 3.52 10.24
C GLY A 137 4.18 4.67 9.92
#